data_AF-A0A1W9SBV0-F1
#
_entry.id   AF-A0A1W9SBV0-F1
#
_cell.length_a   1.000
_cell.length_b   1.000
_cell.length_c   1.000
_cell.angle_alpha   90.00
_cell.angle_beta   90.00
_cell.angle_gamma   90.00
#
_symmetry.space_group_name_H-M   'P 1'
#
loop_
_entity.id
_entity.type
_entity.pdbx_description
1 polymer ?
#
loop_
_entity_poly.entity_id
_entity_poly.type
_entity_poly.pdbx_seq_one_letter_code
_entity_poly.pdbx_strand_id
1 'polypeptide(L)' 'MFVNNSGNKKSFVFGNIAHFLVVYEASIPNSKFPPQQGLDSFQLMKKGNQWLITSIVNEVSSPWNPLPKNLFE' A
#
# COMPACT_ATOMS: atom_id res chain seq x y z
N MET A 1 13.01 4.15 7.16
CA MET A 1 12.23 3.61 6.03
C MET A 1 11.64 4.80 5.32
N PHE A 2 12.13 5.12 4.13
CA PHE A 2 11.53 6.15 3.30
C PHE A 2 10.60 5.43 2.33
N VAL A 3 9.30 5.74 2.39
CA VAL A 3 8.31 5.23 1.45
C VAL A 3 8.12 6.33 0.40
N ASN A 4 8.69 6.12 -0.79
CA ASN A 4 8.42 6.98 -1.93
C ASN A 4 7.15 6.47 -2.61
N ASN A 5 6.03 7.15 -2.37
CA ASN A 5 4.76 6.84 -3.02
C ASN A 5 4.69 7.54 -4.39
N SER A 6 5.07 6.83 -5.44
CA SER A 6 4.93 7.27 -6.84
C SER A 6 3.77 6.59 -7.59
N GLY A 7 3.02 5.67 -6.96
CA GLY A 7 1.92 4.91 -7.58
C GLY A 7 0.51 5.42 -7.24
N ASN A 8 -0.44 5.20 -8.16
CA ASN A 8 -1.85 5.55 -8.01
C ASN A 8 -2.54 4.70 -6.92
N LYS A 9 -3.57 5.29 -6.30
CA LYS A 9 -4.27 4.74 -5.12
C LYS A 9 -5.66 4.31 -5.53
N LYS A 10 -6.03 3.04 -5.26
CA LYS A 10 -7.41 2.59 -5.38
C LYS A 10 -8.04 2.52 -4.00
N SER A 11 -9.01 3.38 -3.75
CA SER A 11 -9.73 3.44 -2.47
C SER A 11 -11.21 3.13 -2.63
N PHE A 12 -11.76 2.45 -1.64
CA PHE A 12 -13.19 2.20 -1.50
C PHE A 12 -13.63 2.63 -0.10
N VAL A 13 -14.74 3.35 0.00
CA VAL A 13 -15.33 3.79 1.28
C VAL A 13 -16.79 3.33 1.31
N PHE A 14 -17.20 2.73 2.42
CA PHE A 14 -18.59 2.35 2.66
C PHE A 14 -18.97 2.63 4.12
N GLY A 15 -19.81 3.63 4.35
CA GLY A 15 -20.18 4.06 5.70
C GLY A 15 -18.94 4.42 6.54
N ASN A 16 -18.69 3.66 7.60
CA ASN A 16 -17.58 3.87 8.54
C ASN A 16 -16.37 2.95 8.27
N ILE A 17 -16.32 2.28 7.13
CA ILE A 17 -15.13 1.50 6.72
C ILE A 17 -14.52 2.05 5.44
N ALA A 18 -13.22 1.87 5.30
CA ALA A 18 -12.49 2.17 4.08
C ALA A 18 -11.44 1.09 3.81
N HIS A 19 -11.16 0.86 2.53
CA HIS A 19 -10.08 0.01 2.04
C HIS A 19 -9.24 0.81 1.06
N PHE A 20 -7.92 0.72 1.14
CA PHE A 20 -7.04 1.29 0.14
C PHE A 20 -5.88 0.37 -0.23
N LEU A 21 -5.60 0.35 -1.53
CA LEU A 21 -4.42 -0.27 -2.12
C LEU A 21 -3.39 0.79 -2.44
N VAL A 22 -2.14 0.56 -2.06
CA VAL A 22 -1.00 1.45 -2.29
C VAL A 22 0.16 0.66 -2.85
N VAL A 23 0.62 1.03 -4.05
CA VAL A 23 1.92 0.58 -4.55
C VAL A 23 3.00 1.36 -3.82
N TYR A 24 3.90 0.64 -3.15
CA TYR A 24 5.02 1.24 -2.45
C TYR A 24 6.35 0.83 -3.09
N GLU A 25 7.37 1.65 -2.84
CA GLU A 25 8.77 1.27 -2.99
C GLU A 25 9.49 1.50 -1.67
N ALA A 26 10.16 0.45 -1.18
CA ALA A 26 10.89 0.48 0.08
C ALA A 26 12.39 0.25 -0.15
N SER A 27 13.20 1.13 0.44
CA SER A 27 14.64 0.95 0.55
C SER A 27 15.08 1.03 2.01
N ILE A 28 16.00 0.14 2.39
CA ILE A 28 16.61 0.13 3.72
C ILE A 28 17.97 0.83 3.59
N PRO A 29 18.21 1.94 4.31
CA PRO A 29 19.50 2.62 4.28
C PRO A 29 20.64 1.67 4.62
N ASN A 30 21.76 1.76 3.89
CA ASN A 30 22.93 0.90 4.01
C ASN A 30 22.70 -0.60 3.70
N SER A 31 21.53 -0.96 3.15
CA SER A 31 21.28 -2.30 2.65
C SER A 31 21.99 -2.54 1.32
N LYS A 32 22.47 -3.78 1.12
CA LYS A 32 22.98 -4.24 -0.19
C LYS A 32 21.85 -4.68 -1.13
N PHE A 33 20.63 -4.84 -0.62
CA PHE A 33 19.48 -5.22 -1.43
C PHE A 33 18.94 -3.99 -2.18
N PRO A 34 18.56 -4.14 -3.46
CA PRO A 34 17.94 -3.05 -4.20
C PRO A 34 16.59 -2.66 -3.56
N PRO A 35 16.09 -1.44 -3.84
CA PRO A 35 14.72 -1.06 -3.49
C PRO A 35 13.73 -2.10 -4.00
N GLN A 36 12.75 -2.44 -3.17
CA GLN A 36 11.72 -3.42 -3.49
C GLN A 36 10.37 -2.71 -3.63
N GLN A 37 9.64 -3.06 -4.68
CA GLN A 37 8.27 -2.62 -4.86
C GLN A 37 7.30 -3.68 -4.35
N GLY A 38 6.19 -3.24 -3.80
CA GLY A 38 5.13 -4.11 -3.34
C GLY A 38 3.79 -3.40 -3.31
N LEU A 39 2.78 -4.15 -2.86
CA LEU A 39 1.43 -3.65 -2.70
C LEU A 39 1.02 -3.78 -1.24
N ASP A 40 0.61 -2.68 -0.65
CA ASP A 40 -0.03 -2.65 0.66
C ASP A 40 -1.56 -2.57 0.48
N SER A 41 -2.27 -3.35 1.29
CA SER A 41 -3.72 -3.32 1.42
C SER A 41 -4.08 -2.95 2.85
N PHE A 42 -4.70 -1.78 3.03
CA PHE A 42 -5.08 -1.27 4.34
C PHE A 42 -6.59 -1.27 4.52
N GLN A 43 -7.04 -1.75 5.67
CA GLN A 43 -8.42 -1.66 6.13
C GLN A 43 -8.51 -0.65 7.26
N LEU A 44 -9.59 0.14 7.26
CA LEU A 44 -9.78 1.24 8.19
C LEU A 44 -11.20 1.28 8.70
N MET A 45 -11.31 1.81 9.91
CA MET A 45 -12.58 2.10 10.55
C MET A 45 -12.60 3.56 11.01
N LYS A 46 -13.71 4.25 10.76
CA LYS A 46 -13.96 5.60 11.25
C LYS A 46 -14.41 5.53 12.71
N LYS A 47 -13.68 6.20 13.61
CA LYS A 47 -14.04 6.40 15.02
C LYS A 47 -14.18 7.90 15.26
N GLY A 48 -15.42 8.37 15.41
CA GLY A 48 -15.71 9.81 15.47
C GLY A 48 -15.31 10.50 14.17
N ASN A 49 -14.43 11.50 14.25
CA ASN A 49 -13.93 12.22 13.08
C ASN A 49 -12.55 11.75 12.60
N GLN A 50 -12.11 10.57 13.03
CA GLN A 50 -10.79 10.02 12.70
C GLN A 50 -10.91 8.66 12.02
N TRP A 51 -10.07 8.43 11.02
CA TRP A 51 -9.87 7.11 10.43
C TRP A 51 -8.73 6.40 11.14
N LEU A 52 -8.97 5.17 11.58
CA LEU A 52 -7.99 4.34 12.25
C LEU A 52 -7.68 3.13 11.36
N ILE A 53 -6.40 2.80 11.22
CA ILE A 53 -5.98 1.58 10.54
C ILE A 53 -6.30 0.39 11.44
N THR A 54 -7.05 -0.57 10.91
CA THR A 54 -7.43 -1.81 11.61
C THR A 54 -6.66 -3.02 11.11
N SER A 55 -6.19 -3.00 9.86
CA SER A 55 -5.35 -4.04 9.29
C SER A 55 -4.47 -3.49 8.16
N ILE A 56 -3.28 -4.07 8.03
CA ILE A 56 -2.36 -3.87 6.93
C ILE A 56 -1.88 -5.26 6.52
N VAL A 57 -2.01 -5.60 5.24
CA VAL A 57 -1.33 -6.74 4.64
C VAL A 57 -0.51 -6.24 3.47
N ASN A 58 0.72 -6.75 3.34
CA ASN A 58 1.64 -6.37 2.27
C ASN A 58 2.12 -7.60 1.51
N GLU A 59 2.41 -7.43 0.24
CA GLU A 59 3.12 -8.42 -0.57
C GLU A 59 4.18 -7.74 -1.44
N VAL A 60 5.33 -8.37 -1.59
CA VAL A 60 6.41 -7.89 -2.46
C VAL A 60 6.13 -8.36 -3.88
N SER A 61 6.28 -7.44 -4.84
CA SER A 61 6.10 -7.76 -6.24
C SER A 61 7.21 -8.68 -6.75
N SER A 62 6.88 -9.59 -7.66
CA SER A 62 7.82 -10.54 -8.25
C SER A 62 7.44 -10.83 -9.70
N PRO A 63 8.31 -11.50 -10.49
CA PRO A 63 7.95 -11.91 -11.85
C PRO A 63 6.71 -12.81 -11.93
N TRP A 64 6.42 -13.60 -10.88
CA TRP A 64 5.25 -14.48 -10.81
C TRP A 64 4.02 -13.82 -10.18
N ASN A 65 4.19 -12.70 -9.48
CA ASN A 65 3.11 -11.89 -8.93
C ASN A 65 3.39 -10.39 -9.22
N PRO A 66 3.22 -9.95 -10.48
CA PRO A 66 3.47 -8.57 -10.84
C PRO A 66 2.41 -7.65 -10.24
N LEU A 67 2.77 -6.37 -10.06
CA LEU A 67 1.81 -5.38 -9.59
C LEU A 67 0.65 -5.23 -10.60
N PRO A 68 -0.60 -5.12 -10.13
CA PRO A 68 -1.74 -4.91 -11.00
C PRO A 68 -1.60 -3.61 -11.80
N LYS A 69 -1.68 -3.69 -13.14
CA LYS A 69 -1.48 -2.53 -14.04
C LYS A 69 -2.47 -1.40 -13.79
N ASN A 70 -3.70 -1.73 -13.41
CA ASN A 70 -4.77 -0.78 -13.11
C ASN A 70 -4.56 0.03 -11.82
N LEU A 71 -3.44 -0.17 -11.11
CA LEU A 71 -3.03 0.64 -9.97
C LEU A 71 -2.01 1.73 -10.35
N PHE A 72 -1.69 1.87 -11.64
CA PHE A 72 -0.77 2.88 -12.18
C PHE A 72 -1.43 3.85 -13.16
N GLU A 73 -2.74 3.72 -13.41
CA GLU A 73 -3.58 4.63 -14.21
C GLU A 73 -4.32 5.61 -13.30
#